data_AF-A0A0H5RCW3-F1
#
_entry.id   AF-A0A0H5RCW3-F1
#
_cell.length_a   1.000
_cell.length_b   1.000
_cell.length_c   1.000
_cell.angle_alpha   90.00
_cell.angle_beta   90.00
_cell.angle_gamma   90.00
#
_symmetry.space_group_name_H-M   'P 1'
#
loop_
_entity.id
_entity.type
_entity.pdbx_description
1 polymer ?
#
loop_
_entity_poly.entity_id
_entity_poly.type
_entity_poly.pdbx_seq_one_letter_code
_entity_poly.pdbx_strand_id
1 'polypeptide(L)'
;MWVTVVVGGALKIRIPCGEGCQRIGWLQAETIRRWGERKEHEPLRILEMKTVTNAGLDPDDQIADVLSDGDTVIAVLKTSFDRVMVGDMFAHRLNGVQSAYDWSFTNLAGII
;
A
#
# COMPACT_ATOMS: atom_id res chain seq x y z
N MET A 1 9.24 5.03 -15.80
CA MET A 1 8.12 5.07 -14.86
C MET A 1 8.53 4.58 -13.48
N TRP A 2 7.90 5.15 -12.47
CA TRP A 2 8.00 4.85 -11.05
C TRP A 2 6.61 4.59 -10.49
N VAL A 3 6.48 3.54 -9.68
CA VAL A 3 5.24 3.25 -8.95
C VAL A 3 5.55 3.29 -7.46
N THR A 4 4.67 3.92 -6.69
CA THR A 4 4.75 3.94 -5.22
C THR A 4 3.84 2.87 -4.66
N VAL A 5 4.39 1.89 -3.95
CA VAL A 5 3.61 0.85 -3.28
C VAL A 5 3.49 1.17 -1.80
N VAL A 6 2.26 1.29 -1.31
CA VAL A 6 1.92 1.45 0.10
C VAL A 6 1.74 0.07 0.72
N VAL A 7 2.50 -0.23 1.76
CA VAL A 7 2.48 -1.49 2.49
C VAL A 7 2.03 -1.22 3.93
N GLY A 8 0.87 -1.74 4.33
CA GLY A 8 0.37 -1.60 5.70
C GLY A 8 0.01 -0.17 6.13
N GLY A 9 -0.41 0.70 5.21
CA GLY A 9 -0.85 2.08 5.47
C GLY A 9 0.29 3.10 5.61
N ALA A 10 1.32 2.78 6.41
CA ALA A 10 2.37 3.75 6.74
C ALA A 10 3.59 3.70 5.81
N LEU A 11 3.94 2.53 5.26
CA LEU A 11 5.20 2.39 4.52
C LEU A 11 5.02 2.61 3.03
N LYS A 12 5.81 3.52 2.45
CA LYS A 12 5.87 3.77 1.00
C LYS A 12 7.17 3.23 0.42
N ILE A 13 7.07 2.37 -0.59
CA ILE A 13 8.21 1.83 -1.34
C ILE A 13 8.11 2.33 -2.78
N ARG A 14 9.12 3.07 -3.25
CA ARG A 14 9.20 3.48 -4.66
C ARG A 14 9.89 2.39 -5.47
N ILE A 15 9.23 1.95 -6.53
CA ILE A 15 9.71 0.88 -7.42
C ILE A 15 9.92 1.46 -8.83
N PRO A 16 11.15 1.41 -9.37
CA PRO A 16 11.39 1.75 -10.75
C PRO A 16 10.86 0.62 -11.65
N CYS A 17 9.92 0.93 -12.52
CA CYS A 17 9.35 -0.05 -13.46
C CYS A 17 9.85 0.16 -14.90
N GLY A 18 10.82 1.06 -15.13
CA GLY A 18 11.32 1.33 -16.49
C GLY A 18 10.19 1.80 -17.41
N GLU A 19 10.00 1.15 -18.56
CA GLU A 19 8.91 1.46 -19.49
C GLU A 19 7.55 0.84 -19.08
N GLY A 20 7.47 0.12 -17.96
CA GLY A 20 6.23 -0.52 -17.51
C GLY A 20 5.84 -1.78 -18.27
N CYS A 21 6.80 -2.41 -18.96
CA CYS A 21 6.59 -3.65 -19.69
C CYS A 21 6.42 -4.89 -18.79
N GLN A 22 6.74 -4.76 -17.49
CA GLN A 22 6.53 -5.84 -16.53
C GLN A 22 5.06 -5.96 -16.15
N ARG A 23 4.69 -7.12 -15.60
CA ARG A 23 3.34 -7.38 -15.10
C ARG A 23 3.17 -6.91 -13.65
N ILE A 24 1.93 -6.75 -13.21
CA ILE A 24 1.60 -6.47 -11.80
C ILE A 24 2.14 -7.56 -10.86
N GLY A 25 2.13 -8.84 -11.26
CA GLY A 25 2.74 -9.91 -10.48
C GLY A 25 4.25 -9.72 -10.24
N TRP A 26 4.96 -9.11 -11.19
CA TRP A 26 6.36 -8.71 -10.99
C TRP A 26 6.47 -7.56 -9.98
N LEU A 27 5.59 -6.56 -10.06
CA LEU A 27 5.55 -5.45 -9.10
C LEU A 27 5.34 -5.96 -7.67
N GLN A 28 4.49 -6.99 -7.49
CA GLN A 28 4.31 -7.68 -6.20
C GLN A 28 5.60 -8.32 -5.71
N ALA A 29 6.26 -9.13 -6.55
CA ALA A 29 7.50 -9.80 -6.19
C ALA A 29 8.62 -8.81 -5.86
N GLU A 30 8.76 -7.73 -6.63
CA GLU A 30 9.76 -6.69 -6.40
C GLU A 30 9.48 -5.91 -5.10
N THR A 31 8.21 -5.69 -4.76
CA THR A 31 7.81 -5.11 -3.47
C THR A 31 8.26 -6.00 -2.31
N ILE A 32 8.00 -7.31 -2.38
CA ILE A 32 8.39 -8.28 -1.35
C ILE A 32 9.92 -8.35 -1.23
N ARG A 33 10.63 -8.36 -2.36
CA ARG A 33 12.10 -8.39 -2.38
C ARG A 33 12.69 -7.17 -1.66
N ARG A 34 12.22 -5.97 -2.00
CA ARG A 34 12.67 -4.71 -1.36
C ARG A 34 12.24 -4.58 0.09
N TRP A 35 11.13 -5.21 0.48
CA TRP A 35 10.73 -5.31 1.87
C TRP A 35 11.71 -6.18 2.66
N GLY A 36 12.09 -7.36 2.16
CA GLY A 36 13.02 -8.26 2.84
C GLY A 36 14.44 -7.71 3.02
N GLU A 37 14.87 -6.77 2.18
CA GLU A 37 16.15 -6.05 2.36
C GLU A 37 16.16 -5.15 3.61
N ARG A 38 14.98 -4.74 4.08
CA ARG A 38 14.81 -3.97 5.32
C ARG A 38 14.78 -4.97 6.47
N LYS A 39 15.97 -5.28 7.01
CA LYS A 39 16.31 -6.32 8.01
C LYS A 39 15.45 -6.37 9.30
N GLU A 40 14.50 -5.46 9.49
CA GLU A 40 13.69 -5.31 10.71
C GLU A 40 12.24 -5.78 10.55
N HIS A 41 11.87 -6.34 9.40
CA HIS A 41 10.47 -6.66 9.11
C HIS A 41 10.19 -8.16 8.97
N GLU A 42 9.01 -8.56 9.46
CA GLU A 42 8.45 -9.90 9.27
C GLU A 42 8.26 -10.22 7.77
N PRO A 43 8.19 -11.52 7.39
CA PRO A 43 7.94 -11.91 6.01
C PRO A 43 6.66 -11.27 5.45
N LEU A 44 6.80 -10.52 4.36
CA LEU A 44 5.66 -9.87 3.70
C LEU A 44 4.90 -10.86 2.83
N ARG A 45 3.58 -10.94 3.01
CA ARG A 45 2.68 -11.68 2.12
C ARG A 45 1.60 -10.76 1.56
N ILE A 46 1.74 -10.44 0.28
CA ILE A 46 0.76 -9.66 -0.49
C ILE A 46 -0.30 -10.62 -1.02
N LEU A 47 -1.58 -10.28 -0.81
CA LEU A 47 -2.73 -11.00 -1.36
C LEU A 47 -3.18 -10.43 -2.70
N GLU A 48 -3.27 -9.11 -2.75
CA GLU A 48 -3.75 -8.36 -3.90
C GLU A 48 -3.09 -6.98 -3.92
N MET A 49 -3.09 -6.37 -5.09
CA MET A 49 -2.72 -4.96 -5.28
C MET A 49 -3.93 -4.19 -5.75
N LYS A 50 -4.07 -2.97 -5.23
CA LYS A 50 -5.19 -2.09 -5.55
C LYS A 50 -4.73 -0.69 -5.84
N THR A 51 -5.43 0.04 -6.69
CA THR A 51 -5.23 1.48 -6.83
C THR A 51 -5.71 2.21 -5.56
N VAL A 52 -5.37 3.50 -5.43
CA VAL A 52 -5.92 4.35 -4.35
C VAL A 52 -7.45 4.49 -4.41
N THR A 53 -8.06 4.24 -5.57
CA THR A 53 -9.52 4.21 -5.75
C THR A 53 -10.13 2.84 -5.46
N ASN A 54 -9.36 1.91 -4.89
CA ASN A 54 -9.77 0.55 -4.51
C ASN A 54 -10.12 -0.37 -5.70
N ALA A 55 -9.64 -0.04 -6.91
CA ALA A 55 -9.73 -0.95 -8.05
C ALA A 55 -8.67 -2.04 -7.92
N GLY A 56 -9.08 -3.31 -8.07
CA GLY A 56 -8.16 -4.45 -8.08
C GLY A 56 -7.29 -4.46 -9.34
N LEU A 57 -6.02 -4.80 -9.18
CA LEU A 57 -5.06 -4.96 -10.28
C LEU A 57 -4.80 -6.46 -10.49
N ASP A 58 -5.03 -6.96 -11.70
CA ASP A 58 -4.77 -8.35 -12.04
C ASP A 58 -3.26 -8.59 -12.12
N PRO A 59 -2.69 -9.61 -11.44
CA PRO A 59 -1.28 -9.97 -11.55
C PRO A 59 -0.77 -10.16 -12.99
N ASP A 60 -1.64 -10.51 -13.93
CA ASP A 60 -1.28 -10.73 -15.34
C ASP A 60 -1.28 -9.46 -16.19
N ASP A 61 -1.88 -8.37 -15.72
CA ASP A 61 -1.90 -7.09 -16.43
C ASP A 61 -0.50 -6.47 -16.53
N GLN A 62 -0.23 -5.82 -17.64
CA GLN A 62 1.00 -5.05 -17.84
C GLN A 62 0.89 -3.70 -17.12
N ILE A 63 1.93 -3.32 -16.38
CA ILE A 63 1.92 -2.11 -15.53
C ILE A 63 1.55 -0.86 -16.35
N ALA A 64 2.13 -0.69 -17.54
CA ALA A 64 1.87 0.47 -18.39
C ALA A 64 0.41 0.58 -18.90
N ASP A 65 -0.35 -0.52 -18.89
CA ASP A 65 -1.74 -0.53 -19.38
C ASP A 65 -2.73 -0.08 -18.28
N VAL A 66 -2.35 -0.26 -17.01
CA VAL A 66 -3.24 -0.06 -15.85
C VAL A 66 -2.75 1.01 -14.87
N LEU A 67 -1.49 1.45 -14.97
CA LEU A 67 -0.87 2.45 -14.10
C LEU A 67 -0.07 3.48 -14.90
N SER A 68 -0.05 4.70 -14.40
CA SER A 68 0.73 5.83 -14.92
C SER A 68 2.02 6.06 -14.10
N ASP A 69 2.96 6.83 -14.68
CA ASP A 69 4.17 7.23 -13.96
C ASP A 69 3.83 8.08 -12.73
N GLY A 70 4.36 7.70 -11.56
CA GLY A 70 4.10 8.34 -10.29
C GLY A 70 2.90 7.80 -9.52
N ASP A 71 2.15 6.84 -10.09
CA ASP A 71 0.96 6.29 -9.44
C ASP A 71 1.28 5.61 -8.10
N THR A 72 0.26 5.60 -7.24
CA THR A 72 0.28 4.93 -5.96
C THR A 72 -0.62 3.71 -5.97
N VAL A 73 -0.07 2.58 -5.52
CA VAL A 73 -0.74 1.29 -5.40
C VAL A 73 -0.71 0.86 -3.93
N ILE A 74 -1.77 0.25 -3.45
CA ILE A 74 -1.92 -0.29 -2.10
C ILE A 74 -1.70 -1.80 -2.18
N ALA A 75 -0.72 -2.31 -1.44
CA ALA A 75 -0.52 -3.73 -1.24
C ALA A 75 -1.39 -4.20 -0.08
N VAL A 76 -2.34 -5.07 -0.36
CA VAL A 76 -3.21 -5.67 0.66
C VAL A 76 -2.52 -6.91 1.20
N LEU A 77 -2.36 -6.95 2.52
CA LEU A 77 -1.56 -7.96 3.20
C LEU A 77 -2.44 -9.02 3.84
N LYS A 78 -1.95 -10.26 3.87
CA LYS A 78 -2.52 -11.30 4.74
C LYS A 78 -1.90 -11.16 6.13
N THR A 79 -2.62 -10.61 7.10
CA THR A 79 -2.21 -10.70 8.50
C THR A 79 -2.68 -12.02 9.11
N SER A 80 -1.96 -12.54 10.10
CA SER A 80 -2.30 -13.78 10.84
C SER A 80 -3.60 -13.68 11.65
N PHE A 81 -4.10 -12.45 11.82
CA PHE A 81 -5.48 -12.16 12.18
C PHE A 81 -6.23 -11.79 10.90
N ASP A 82 -7.46 -12.23 10.74
CA ASP A 82 -8.36 -12.03 9.58
C ASP A 82 -8.75 -10.55 9.31
N ARG A 83 -7.81 -9.61 9.46
CA ARG A 83 -7.99 -8.17 9.25
C ARG A 83 -7.22 -7.79 7.99
N VAL A 84 -7.93 -7.86 6.86
CA VAL A 84 -7.46 -7.29 5.60
C VAL A 84 -7.10 -5.82 5.84
N MET A 85 -5.82 -5.48 5.74
CA MET A 85 -5.33 -4.11 5.86
C MET A 85 -5.47 -3.42 4.50
N VAL A 86 -6.54 -2.62 4.33
CA VAL A 86 -6.70 -1.66 3.23
C VAL A 86 -6.54 -0.26 3.82
N GLY A 87 -5.77 0.59 3.15
CA GLY A 87 -5.43 2.01 3.47
C GLY A 87 -5.99 2.62 4.75
N ASP A 88 -5.12 3.08 5.65
CA ASP A 88 -5.36 3.90 6.87
C ASP A 88 -6.60 3.61 7.73
N MET A 89 -7.23 2.45 7.59
CA MET A 89 -8.29 2.01 8.48
C MET A 89 -7.70 1.13 9.58
N PHE A 90 -7.16 1.80 10.60
CA PHE A 90 -7.06 1.21 11.94
C PHE A 90 -8.47 0.93 12.48
N ALA A 91 -9.12 -0.13 11.99
CA ALA A 91 -10.25 -0.74 12.68
C ALA A 91 -9.69 -1.59 13.83
N HIS A 92 -9.21 -0.90 14.86
CA HIS A 92 -8.98 -1.49 16.17
C HIS A 92 -10.32 -1.94 16.75
N ARG A 93 -10.74 -3.20 16.52
CA ARG A 93 -11.51 -3.90 17.55
C ARG A 93 -10.50 -4.29 18.64
N LEU A 94 -10.16 -3.30 19.46
CA LEU A 94 -9.57 -3.51 20.77
C LEU A 94 -10.65 -4.20 21.59
N ASN A 95 -10.45 -5.48 21.91
CA ASN A 95 -11.04 -5.99 23.14
C ASN A 95 -10.37 -5.22 24.27
N GLY A 96 -11.01 -4.14 24.72
CA GLY A 96 -10.88 -3.66 26.10
C GLY A 96 -10.17 -2.34 26.37
N VAL A 97 -9.56 -1.64 25.41
CA VAL A 97 -9.00 -0.29 25.71
C VAL A 97 -9.27 0.66 24.56
N GLN A 98 -10.17 1.61 24.79
CA GLN A 98 -10.49 2.69 23.87
C GLN A 98 -9.34 3.71 23.89
N SER A 99 -8.44 3.67 22.90
CA SER A 99 -7.45 4.73 22.70
C SER A 99 -8.04 5.76 21.76
N ALA A 100 -8.51 6.87 22.34
CA ALA A 100 -8.93 8.06 21.62
C ALA A 100 -7.69 8.72 21.01
N TYR A 101 -7.59 8.69 19.69
CA TYR A 101 -6.80 9.67 18.96
C TYR A 101 -7.79 10.67 18.35
N ASP A 102 -7.80 11.85 18.95
CA ASP A 102 -8.57 13.02 18.58
C ASP A 102 -7.93 13.64 17.32
N TRP A 103 -8.63 13.58 16.18
CA TRP A 103 -8.21 14.24 14.95
C TRP A 103 -8.88 15.61 14.90
N SER A 104 -8.30 16.59 15.59
CA SER A 104 -8.64 18.00 15.35
C SER A 104 -8.04 18.42 14.00
N PHE A 105 -8.90 18.48 12.98
CA PHE A 105 -8.61 19.24 11.77
C PHE A 105 -8.47 20.72 12.16
N THR A 106 -7.24 21.17 12.41
CA THR A 106 -6.96 22.60 12.41
C THR A 106 -6.93 23.03 10.95
N ASN A 107 -8.09 23.50 10.51
CA ASN A 107 -8.29 24.16 9.22
C ASN A 107 -7.48 25.47 9.25
N LEU A 108 -6.19 25.41 8.91
CA LEU A 108 -5.36 26.58 8.65
C LEU A 108 -5.71 27.12 7.25
N ALA A 109 -6.88 27.74 7.17
CA ALA A 109 -7.28 28.56 6.05
C ALA A 109 -7.61 29.97 6.57
N GLY A 110 -6.75 30.93 6.25
CA GLY A 110 -7.10 32.35 6.13
C GLY A 110 -7.09 33.18 7.42
N ILE A 111 -5.92 33.70 7.78
CA ILE A 111 -5.81 34.99 8.48
C ILE A 111 -6.03 36.08 7.42
N ILE A 112 -7.19 36.75 7.44
CA ILE A 112 -7.36 38.20 7.17
C ILE A 112 -8.48 38.69 8.07
#